data_AF-A0A925D3R3-F1
#
_entry.id   AF-A0A925D3R3-F1
#
_cell.length_a   1.000
_cell.length_b   1.000
_cell.length_c   1.000
_cell.angle_alpha   90.00
_cell.angle_beta   90.00
_cell.angle_gamma   90.00
#
_symmetry.space_group_name_H-M   'P 1'
#
loop_
_entity.id
_entity.type
_entity.pdbx_description
1 polymer ?
#
loop_
_entity_poly.entity_id
_entity_poly.type
_entity_poly.pdbx_seq_one_letter_code
_entity_poly.pdbx_strand_id
1 'polypeptide(L)'
;MLRGLRSWVGFKQIGIPYDRPGRVAGATKYTFGKLVKLAMSAFFGFSTLPLRVATFTGLASIGLALLYFLFALYVRFANAGVPAGWISLVGIMLLLGGAQLVSVGILGEYIARIHAQSQGRPLFVVQSERTL
;
A
#
# COMPACT_ATOMS: atom_id res chain seq x y z
N MET A 1 -8.19 -3.01 -13.91
CA MET A 1 -6.76 -3.28 -14.18
C MET A 1 -6.37 -3.09 -15.66
N LEU A 2 -7.25 -3.36 -16.63
CA LEU A 2 -7.00 -3.14 -18.08
C LEU A 2 -6.35 -1.80 -18.45
N ARG A 3 -6.74 -0.69 -17.81
CA ARG A 3 -6.16 0.64 -18.09
C ARG A 3 -4.67 0.73 -17.73
N GLY A 4 -4.26 0.16 -16.59
CA GLY A 4 -2.86 0.12 -16.17
C GLY A 4 -2.02 -0.89 -16.95
N LEU A 5 -2.63 -2.00 -17.37
CA LEU A 5 -2.00 -2.97 -18.29
C LEU A 5 -1.65 -2.31 -19.63
N ARG A 6 -2.55 -1.50 -20.21
CA ARG A 6 -2.28 -0.80 -21.47
C ARG A 6 -1.05 0.12 -21.38
N SER A 7 -0.86 0.84 -20.28
CA SER A 7 0.35 1.65 -20.09
C SER A 7 1.60 0.82 -19.80
N TRP A 8 1.47 -0.33 -19.13
CA TRP A 8 2.61 -1.20 -18.77
C TRP A 8 3.25 -1.88 -19.98
N VAL A 9 2.46 -2.22 -21.00
CA VAL A 9 2.93 -2.96 -22.19
C VAL A 9 3.98 -2.17 -23.02
N GLY A 10 4.06 -0.84 -22.90
CA GLY A 10 5.20 -0.05 -23.41
C GLY A 10 5.26 0.21 -24.93
N PHE A 11 4.29 -0.25 -25.72
CA PHE A 11 4.21 0.08 -27.14
C PHE A 11 3.85 1.55 -27.40
N LYS A 12 4.14 2.03 -28.62
CA LYS A 12 3.67 3.33 -29.11
C LYS A 12 2.14 3.37 -29.08
N GLN A 13 1.59 4.35 -28.38
CA GLN A 13 0.15 4.56 -28.23
C GLN A 13 -0.20 5.94 -28.78
N ILE A 14 -1.25 6.01 -29.60
CA ILE A 14 -1.82 7.27 -30.10
C ILE A 14 -3.30 7.33 -29.71
N GLY A 15 -3.71 8.48 -29.18
CA GLY A 15 -5.12 8.77 -28.90
C GLY A 15 -5.74 9.47 -30.09
N ILE A 16 -6.89 8.98 -30.57
CA ILE A 16 -7.67 9.66 -31.60
C ILE A 16 -8.68 10.57 -30.89
N PRO A 17 -8.57 11.90 -31.02
CA PRO A 17 -9.56 12.80 -30.44
C PRO A 17 -10.89 12.60 -31.14
N TYR A 18 -11.95 12.49 -30.35
CA TYR A 18 -13.31 12.34 -30.81
C TYR A 18 -14.22 13.15 -29.89
N ASP A 19 -15.05 14.00 -30.47
CA ASP A 19 -16.06 14.72 -29.72
C ASP A 19 -17.27 13.80 -29.49
N ARG A 20 -17.55 13.53 -28.22
CA ARG A 20 -18.59 12.59 -27.83
C ARG A 20 -19.80 13.37 -27.33
N PRO A 21 -21.01 13.17 -27.92
CA PRO A 21 -22.21 13.81 -27.42
C PRO A 21 -22.48 13.44 -25.95
N GLY A 22 -23.05 14.40 -25.22
CA GLY A 22 -23.44 14.24 -23.82
C GLY A 22 -24.30 12.99 -23.60
N ARG A 23 -24.11 12.33 -22.46
CA ARG A 23 -24.81 11.08 -22.17
C ARG A 23 -26.30 11.38 -21.90
N VAL A 24 -27.19 10.73 -22.65
CA VAL A 24 -28.66 10.94 -22.58
C VAL A 24 -29.28 10.38 -21.30
N ALA A 25 -28.72 9.30 -20.73
CA ALA A 25 -29.24 8.68 -19.51
C ALA A 25 -28.17 7.95 -18.69
N GLY A 26 -28.42 7.81 -17.39
CA GLY A 26 -27.64 7.02 -16.45
C GLY A 26 -26.53 7.78 -15.72
N ALA A 27 -26.17 7.30 -14.52
CA ALA A 27 -25.14 7.91 -13.69
C ALA A 27 -23.71 7.65 -14.22
N THR A 28 -22.79 8.57 -13.92
CA THR A 28 -21.37 8.35 -14.22
C THR A 28 -20.83 7.16 -13.42
N LYS A 29 -20.15 6.24 -14.12
CA LYS A 29 -19.41 5.15 -13.47
C LYS A 29 -18.05 5.62 -12.94
N TYR A 30 -17.63 6.83 -13.30
CA TYR A 30 -16.36 7.46 -12.92
C TYR A 30 -16.63 8.63 -11.96
N THR A 31 -17.13 8.33 -10.78
CA THR A 31 -17.15 9.31 -9.69
C THR A 31 -15.73 9.46 -9.12
N PHE A 32 -15.44 10.61 -8.47
CA PHE A 32 -14.12 10.88 -7.89
C PHE A 32 -13.63 9.74 -6.97
N GLY A 33 -14.47 9.25 -6.05
CA GLY A 33 -14.10 8.14 -5.18
C GLY A 33 -13.77 6.83 -5.93
N LYS A 34 -14.47 6.54 -7.02
CA LYS A 34 -14.17 5.36 -7.87
C LYS A 34 -12.85 5.55 -8.63
N LEU A 35 -12.53 6.77 -9.05
CA LEU A 35 -11.25 7.11 -9.68
C LEU A 35 -10.09 6.97 -8.69
N VAL A 36 -10.23 7.47 -7.46
CA VAL A 36 -9.22 7.31 -6.39
C VAL A 36 -9.01 5.84 -6.07
N LYS A 37 -10.08 5.06 -5.88
CA LYS A 37 -9.98 3.61 -5.64
C LYS A 37 -9.28 2.89 -6.80
N LEU A 38 -9.56 3.27 -8.04
CA LEU A 38 -8.92 2.72 -9.22
C LEU A 38 -7.42 3.06 -9.27
N ALA A 39 -7.05 4.31 -8.96
CA ALA A 39 -5.67 4.76 -8.90
C ALA A 39 -4.89 4.03 -7.82
N MET A 40 -5.43 3.92 -6.61
CA MET A 40 -4.84 3.15 -5.51
C MET A 40 -4.63 1.68 -5.90
N SER A 41 -5.65 1.05 -6.51
CA SER A 41 -5.55 -0.34 -6.96
C SER A 41 -4.43 -0.56 -7.99
N ALA A 42 -4.21 0.42 -8.87
CA ALA A 42 -3.13 0.41 -9.86
C ALA A 42 -1.76 0.67 -9.19
N PHE A 43 -1.68 1.64 -8.27
CA PHE A 43 -0.46 1.96 -7.54
C PHE A 43 0.06 0.77 -6.74
N PHE A 44 -0.80 0.09 -5.96
CA PHE A 44 -0.41 -1.11 -5.22
C PHE A 44 -0.19 -2.34 -6.11
N GLY A 45 -0.84 -2.41 -7.28
CA GLY A 45 -0.77 -3.57 -8.16
C GLY A 45 0.43 -3.60 -9.10
N PHE A 46 0.95 -2.44 -9.51
CA PHE A 46 2.04 -2.32 -10.47
C PHE A 46 3.32 -1.70 -9.87
N SER A 47 3.36 -1.43 -8.56
CA SER A 47 4.51 -0.82 -7.89
C SER A 47 4.97 -1.60 -6.67
N THR A 48 6.28 -1.57 -6.43
CA THR A 48 6.93 -2.02 -5.19
C THR A 48 7.19 -0.84 -4.23
N LEU A 49 6.82 0.38 -4.61
CA LEU A 49 6.96 1.57 -3.78
C LEU A 49 6.26 1.46 -2.42
N PRO A 50 5.03 0.92 -2.29
CA PRO A 50 4.38 0.78 -0.99
C PRO A 50 5.20 -0.09 -0.02
N LEU A 51 5.72 -1.21 -0.52
CA LEU A 51 6.60 -2.09 0.25
C LEU A 51 7.88 -1.37 0.67
N ARG A 52 8.47 -0.59 -0.23
CA ARG A 52 9.68 0.18 0.05
C ARG A 52 9.42 1.29 1.08
N VAL A 53 8.27 1.96 1.04
CA VAL A 53 7.86 2.93 2.08
C VAL A 53 7.74 2.24 3.43
N ALA A 54 7.11 1.06 3.50
CA ALA A 54 7.03 0.26 4.73
C ALA A 54 8.41 0.04 5.35
N THR A 55 9.37 -0.40 4.53
CA THR A 55 10.74 -0.68 4.96
C THR A 55 11.44 0.58 5.47
N PHE A 56 11.24 1.72 4.81
CA PHE A 56 11.81 3.00 5.28
C PHE A 56 11.17 3.48 6.58
N THR A 57 9.87 3.33 6.77
CA THR A 57 9.23 3.64 8.07
C THR A 57 9.75 2.74 9.19
N GLY A 58 9.96 1.45 8.92
CA GLY A 58 10.58 0.54 9.88
C GLY A 58 12.01 0.95 10.22
N LEU A 59 12.84 1.25 9.22
CA LEU A 59 14.20 1.75 9.43
C LEU A 59 14.23 3.07 10.22
N ALA A 60 13.33 4.00 9.90
CA ALA A 60 13.22 5.26 10.63
C ALA A 60 12.83 5.04 12.10
N SER A 61 11.89 4.12 12.37
CA SER A 61 11.53 3.77 13.76
C SER A 61 12.71 3.16 14.53
N ILE A 62 13.51 2.30 13.89
CA ILE A 62 14.69 1.71 14.53
C ILE A 62 15.72 2.80 14.84
N GLY A 63 15.95 3.73 13.91
CA GLY A 63 16.85 4.87 14.12
C GLY A 63 16.41 5.77 15.28
N LEU A 64 15.11 6.10 15.35
CA LEU A 64 14.56 6.89 16.45
C LEU A 64 14.63 6.17 17.80
N ALA A 65 14.35 4.86 17.82
CA ALA A 65 14.48 4.05 19.03
C ALA A 65 15.93 4.01 19.53
N LEU A 66 16.91 3.91 18.62
CA LEU A 66 18.33 3.89 18.95
C LEU A 66 18.81 5.24 19.49
N LEU A 67 18.42 6.36 18.87
CA LEU A 67 18.72 7.70 19.39
C LEU A 67 18.15 7.91 20.79
N TYR A 68 16.91 7.48 20.99
CA TYR A 68 16.25 7.59 22.28
C TYR A 68 16.90 6.70 23.35
N PHE A 69 17.32 5.49 22.99
CA PHE A 69 18.07 4.59 23.87
C PHE A 69 19.40 5.23 24.32
N LEU A 70 20.16 5.84 23.40
CA LEU A 70 21.40 6.55 23.74
C LEU A 70 21.15 7.75 24.66
N PHE A 71 20.08 8.51 24.40
CA PHE A 71 19.67 9.62 25.27
C PHE A 71 19.30 9.12 26.68
N ALA A 72 18.51 8.05 26.78
CA ALA A 72 18.16 7.45 28.07
C ALA A 72 19.39 6.93 28.83
N LEU A 73 20.37 6.36 28.12
CA LEU A 73 21.64 5.92 28.69
C LEU A 73 22.44 7.09 29.24
N TYR A 74 22.55 8.19 28.49
CA TYR A 74 23.22 9.41 28.94
C TYR A 74 22.58 9.99 30.21
N VAL A 75 21.24 10.11 30.23
CA VAL A 75 20.50 10.62 31.39
C VAL A 75 20.70 9.71 32.61
N ARG A 76 20.76 8.39 32.41
CA ARG A 76 21.02 7.42 33.48
C ARG A 76 22.41 7.59 34.12
N PHE A 77 23.42 7.96 33.34
CA PHE A 77 24.78 8.20 33.85
C PHE A 77 24.98 9.62 34.40
N ALA A 78 24.18 10.60 33.95
CA ALA A 78 24.34 12.02 34.30
C ALA A 78 23.56 12.50 35.54
N ASN A 79 22.53 11.79 36.04
CA ASN A 79 21.89 12.13 37.32
C ASN A 79 21.09 10.98 37.97
N ALA A 80 21.22 10.87 39.30
CA ALA A 80 20.62 9.87 40.17
C ALA A 80 19.23 10.32 40.70
N GLY A 81 18.17 9.55 40.44
CA GLY A 81 16.88 9.70 41.16
C GLY A 81 15.59 9.80 40.34
N VAL A 82 15.62 9.68 39.01
CA VAL A 82 14.37 9.68 38.20
C VAL A 82 13.69 8.29 38.29
N PRO A 83 12.36 8.20 38.56
CA PRO A 83 11.61 6.94 38.46
C PRO A 83 11.71 6.38 37.05
N ALA A 84 12.42 5.26 36.93
CA ALA A 84 13.06 4.88 35.69
C ALA A 84 12.10 4.22 34.68
N GLY A 85 12.24 4.61 33.41
CA GLY A 85 12.03 3.67 32.31
C GLY A 85 10.61 3.57 31.74
N TRP A 86 9.54 3.88 32.47
CA TRP A 86 8.17 3.57 31.99
C TRP A 86 7.77 4.35 30.72
N ILE A 87 7.87 5.69 30.73
CA ILE A 87 7.46 6.53 29.58
C ILE A 87 8.34 6.20 28.35
N SER A 88 9.63 5.99 28.58
CA SER A 88 10.60 5.52 27.60
C SER A 88 10.25 4.18 26.98
N LEU A 89 9.86 3.22 27.80
CA LEU A 89 9.59 1.85 27.42
C LEU A 89 8.26 1.77 26.65
N VAL A 90 7.23 2.47 27.13
CA VAL A 90 5.95 2.63 26.41
C VAL A 90 6.16 3.35 25.07
N GLY A 91 7.00 4.38 25.02
CA GLY A 91 7.34 5.09 23.78
C GLY A 91 8.00 4.19 22.73
N ILE A 92 9.02 3.41 23.13
CA ILE A 92 9.68 2.43 22.25
C ILE A 92 8.70 1.33 21.80
N MET A 93 7.89 0.81 22.72
CA MET A 93 6.90 -0.24 22.40
C MET A 93 5.87 0.24 21.39
N LEU A 94 5.33 1.46 21.54
CA LEU A 94 4.38 2.04 20.59
C LEU A 94 5.02 2.33 19.24
N LEU A 95 6.28 2.79 19.23
CA LEU A 95 7.02 3.07 18.00
C LEU A 95 7.29 1.78 17.21
N LEU A 96 7.82 0.75 17.87
CA LEU A 96 8.06 -0.56 17.26
C LEU A 96 6.76 -1.25 16.89
N GLY A 97 5.74 -1.20 17.74
CA GLY A 97 4.43 -1.79 17.48
C GLY A 97 3.72 -1.13 16.30
N GLY A 98 3.77 0.21 16.20
CA GLY A 98 3.23 0.95 15.06
C GLY A 98 3.95 0.59 13.75
N ALA A 99 5.28 0.54 13.76
CA ALA A 99 6.07 0.15 12.60
C ALA A 99 5.81 -1.31 12.17
N GLN A 100 5.65 -2.23 13.13
CA GLN A 100 5.28 -3.63 12.88
C GLN A 100 3.89 -3.74 12.26
N LEU A 101 2.88 -3.05 12.80
CA LEU A 101 1.51 -3.07 12.27
C LEU A 101 1.45 -2.53 10.83
N VAL A 102 2.19 -1.46 10.52
CA VAL A 102 2.30 -0.93 9.15
C VAL A 102 2.95 -1.97 8.22
N SER A 103 4.03 -2.60 8.67
CA SER A 103 4.75 -3.63 7.90
C SER A 103 3.85 -4.84 7.62
N VAL A 104 3.13 -5.33 8.63
CA VAL A 104 2.19 -6.45 8.52
C VAL A 104 1.00 -6.09 7.62
N GLY A 105 0.46 -4.88 7.72
CA GLY A 105 -0.63 -4.42 6.87
C GLY A 105 -0.25 -4.43 5.38
N ILE A 106 0.98 -3.99 5.08
CA ILE A 106 1.50 -4.00 3.70
C ILE A 106 1.76 -5.43 3.23
N LEU A 107 2.39 -6.28 4.05
CA LEU A 107 2.55 -7.70 3.73
C LEU A 107 1.21 -8.41 3.47
N GLY A 108 0.19 -8.13 4.28
CA GLY A 108 -1.15 -8.68 4.10
C GLY A 108 -1.78 -8.33 2.75
N GLU A 109 -1.63 -7.09 2.28
CA GLU A 109 -2.11 -6.65 0.96
C GLU A 109 -1.40 -7.40 -0.18
N TYR A 110 -0.08 -7.64 -0.07
CA TYR A 110 0.66 -8.43 -1.06
C TYR A 110 0.28 -9.92 -1.02
N ILE A 111 0.18 -10.51 0.17
CA ILE A 111 -0.23 -11.92 0.34
C ILE A 111 -1.64 -12.13 -0.22
N ALA A 112 -2.59 -11.22 0.04
CA ALA A 112 -3.94 -11.31 -0.51
C ALA A 112 -3.95 -11.32 -2.05
N ARG A 113 -3.07 -10.54 -2.69
CA ARG A 113 -2.91 -10.52 -4.16
C ARG A 113 -2.29 -11.81 -4.69
N ILE A 114 -1.24 -12.30 -4.05
CA ILE A 114 -0.59 -13.57 -4.42
C ILE A 114 -1.59 -14.73 -4.29
N HIS A 115 -2.33 -14.78 -3.18
CA HIS A 115 -3.35 -15.79 -2.96
C HIS A 115 -4.47 -15.71 -4.01
N ALA A 116 -4.94 -14.51 -4.36
CA ALA A 116 -5.93 -14.33 -5.43
C ALA A 116 -5.42 -14.81 -6.81
N GLN A 117 -4.13 -14.66 -7.10
CA GLN A 117 -3.51 -15.18 -8.32
C GLN A 117 -3.33 -16.71 -8.27
N SER A 118 -2.94 -17.25 -7.10
CA SER A 118 -2.71 -18.69 -6.91
C SER A 118 -3.99 -19.53 -6.98
N GLN A 119 -5.16 -18.95 -6.72
CA GLN A 119 -6.42 -19.69 -6.76
C GLN A 119 -6.83 -20.14 -8.18
N GLY A 120 -6.14 -19.70 -9.23
CA GLY A 120 -6.36 -20.19 -10.60
C GLY A 120 -7.80 -20.00 -11.11
N ARG A 121 -8.56 -19.06 -10.52
CA ARG A 121 -9.98 -18.88 -10.86
C ARG A 121 -10.10 -18.46 -12.33
N PRO A 122 -10.86 -19.18 -13.16
CA PRO A 122 -11.06 -18.81 -14.54
C PRO A 122 -11.75 -17.43 -14.61
N LEU A 123 -11.30 -16.59 -15.55
CA LEU A 123 -11.79 -15.22 -15.71
C LEU A 123 -13.28 -15.15 -16.05
N PHE A 124 -13.80 -16.19 -16.68
CA PHE A 124 -15.20 -16.37 -17.01
C PHE A 124 -15.52 -17.87 -17.10
N VAL A 125 -16.79 -18.21 -16.91
CA VAL A 125 -17.31 -19.56 -17.15
C VAL A 125 -18.22 -19.46 -18.37
N VAL A 126 -17.94 -20.25 -19.40
CA VAL A 126 -18.76 -20.31 -20.62
C VAL A 126 -19.95 -21.22 -20.34
N GLN A 127 -21.16 -20.69 -20.51
CA GLN A 127 -22.40 -21.45 -20.28
C GLN A 127 -22.79 -22.29 -21.51
N SER A 128 -22.63 -21.75 -22.72
CA SER A 128 -22.76 -22.50 -23.97
C SER A 128 -22.00 -21.80 -25.08
N GLU A 129 -21.41 -22.58 -25.97
CA GLU A 129 -20.77 -22.11 -27.20
C GLU A 129 -21.67 -22.52 -28.37
N ARG A 130 -22.10 -21.56 -29.17
CA ARG A 130 -22.93 -21.82 -30.35
C ARG A 130 -22.05 -21.68 -31.58
N THR A 131 -21.42 -22.77 -31.99
CA THR A 131 -20.73 -22.88 -33.27
C THR A 131 -21.76 -22.98 -34.39
N LEU A 132 -21.60 -22.13 -35.42
CA LEU A 132 -22.39 -22.15 -36.66
C LEU A 132 -22.04 -23.35 -37.53
#